data_AF-A0A976QJ94-F1
#
_entry.id   AF-A0A976QJ94-F1
#
_cell.length_a   1.000
_cell.length_b   1.000
_cell.length_c   1.000
_cell.angle_alpha   90.00
_cell.angle_beta   90.00
_cell.angle_gamma   90.00
#
_symmetry.space_group_name_H-M   'P 1'
#
loop_
_entity.id
_entity.type
_entity.pdbx_description
1 polymer ?
#
loop_
_entity_poly.entity_id
_entity_poly.type
_entity_poly.pdbx_seq_one_letter_code
_entity_poly.pdbx_strand_id
1 'polypeptide(L)'
;MKGTDMNEHTKPVRTVDKTARGKWKDSHVVFLVLPVLCIFFVSFWGFTGYLCGRLSRHMPITVCMLYPLAFILMIFFFFASIVRLIYAWRKCKWARRTLIITEICLPIVFVILLIMPMCLRVESQLWPDAAAFTYGLRDRVRSQSDIQAIRDWLKTLDKKDYIPRRDYLSADELPEALKAMCFGVVSLSEDKNGNPEVYIFAGGGFHHWGATIGLEDMVISESDLESRYECWLLVEPGVYVGEW
;
A
#
# COMPACT_ATOMS: atom_id res chain seq x y z
N MET A 1 -70.00 12.89 -65.05
CA MET A 1 -68.72 13.13 -64.35
C MET A 1 -69.00 13.27 -62.86
N LYS A 2 -68.68 12.25 -62.07
CA LYS A 2 -68.66 12.28 -60.60
C LYS A 2 -67.26 11.86 -60.19
N GLY A 3 -66.42 12.83 -59.87
CA GLY A 3 -65.18 12.60 -59.14
C GLY A 3 -65.51 12.58 -57.65
N THR A 4 -65.05 11.56 -56.93
CA THR A 4 -65.08 11.56 -55.47
C THR A 4 -63.88 10.75 -54.98
N ASP A 5 -63.20 11.37 -54.02
CA ASP A 5 -61.80 11.22 -53.66
C ASP A 5 -61.39 9.84 -53.12
N MET A 6 -60.21 9.39 -53.56
CA MET A 6 -59.43 8.37 -52.88
C MET A 6 -58.79 8.98 -51.63
N ASN A 7 -59.32 8.65 -50.45
CA ASN A 7 -58.64 8.88 -49.17
C ASN A 7 -57.50 7.86 -49.02
N GLU A 8 -56.28 8.32 -49.30
CA GLU A 8 -55.05 7.59 -49.08
C GLU A 8 -54.77 7.50 -47.56
N HIS A 9 -55.11 6.36 -46.95
CA HIS A 9 -54.79 6.06 -45.56
C HIS A 9 -53.27 5.97 -45.38
N THR A 10 -52.66 7.09 -45.01
CA THR A 10 -51.27 7.15 -44.55
C THR A 10 -51.16 6.38 -43.24
N LYS A 11 -50.58 5.18 -43.28
CA LYS A 11 -50.25 4.42 -42.07
C LYS A 11 -49.29 5.26 -41.21
N PRO A 12 -49.49 5.37 -39.89
CA PRO A 12 -48.54 6.04 -39.03
C PRO A 12 -47.21 5.31 -39.10
N VAL A 13 -46.19 6.01 -39.58
CA VAL A 13 -44.79 5.59 -39.48
C VAL A 13 -44.54 5.31 -38.01
N ARG A 14 -44.34 4.03 -37.67
CA ARG A 14 -43.81 3.62 -36.37
C ARG A 14 -42.52 4.40 -36.17
N THR A 15 -42.58 5.45 -35.36
CA THR A 15 -41.40 6.07 -34.78
C THR A 15 -40.68 4.95 -34.04
N VAL A 16 -39.55 4.53 -34.62
CA VAL A 16 -38.59 3.64 -33.98
C VAL A 16 -38.29 4.30 -32.65
N ASP A 17 -38.83 3.71 -31.60
CA ASP A 17 -38.62 4.08 -30.22
C ASP A 17 -37.12 3.97 -30.01
N LYS A 18 -36.42 5.10 -30.14
CA LYS A 18 -34.98 5.20 -29.95
C LYS A 18 -34.75 4.88 -28.48
N THR A 19 -34.57 3.58 -28.25
CA THR A 19 -33.94 2.93 -27.10
C THR A 19 -33.84 3.84 -25.91
N ALA A 20 -34.63 3.53 -24.88
CA ALA A 20 -34.46 3.96 -23.50
C ALA A 20 -33.08 3.58 -22.93
N ARG A 21 -31.99 4.05 -23.54
CA ARG A 21 -30.70 4.21 -22.88
C ARG A 21 -30.94 5.31 -21.87
N GLY A 22 -31.28 4.90 -20.65
CA GLY A 22 -31.42 5.82 -19.53
C GLY A 22 -30.20 6.75 -19.55
N LYS A 23 -30.42 8.05 -19.72
CA LYS A 23 -29.35 9.03 -19.61
C LYS A 23 -28.87 8.99 -18.18
N TRP A 24 -27.76 8.29 -17.94
CA TRP A 24 -27.07 8.32 -16.66
C TRP A 24 -26.71 9.78 -16.43
N LYS A 25 -27.18 10.37 -15.33
CA LYS A 25 -26.68 11.69 -14.93
C LYS A 25 -25.19 11.54 -14.61
N ASP A 26 -24.38 12.51 -15.00
CA ASP A 26 -22.92 12.49 -14.77
C ASP A 26 -22.55 12.20 -13.31
N SER A 27 -23.41 12.58 -12.36
CA SER A 27 -23.26 12.23 -10.94
C SER A 27 -23.20 10.72 -10.69
N HIS A 28 -23.99 9.90 -11.39
CA HIS A 28 -23.94 8.44 -11.22
C HIS A 28 -22.61 7.83 -11.67
N VAL A 29 -21.98 8.44 -12.68
CA VAL A 29 -20.66 8.02 -13.15
C VAL A 29 -19.62 8.28 -12.07
N VAL A 30 -19.62 9.48 -11.47
CA VAL A 30 -18.67 9.84 -10.41
C VAL A 30 -18.80 8.93 -9.19
N PHE A 31 -20.03 8.69 -8.74
CA PHE A 31 -20.32 7.88 -7.54
C PHE A 31 -20.11 6.38 -7.72
N LEU A 32 -19.90 5.90 -8.94
CA LEU A 32 -19.54 4.51 -9.21
C LEU A 32 -18.06 4.38 -9.55
N VAL A 33 -17.58 5.19 -10.50
CA VAL A 33 -16.21 5.09 -11.02
C VAL A 33 -15.20 5.44 -9.93
N LEU A 34 -15.40 6.53 -9.18
CA LEU A 34 -14.38 6.94 -8.21
C LEU A 34 -14.22 5.93 -7.06
N PRO A 35 -15.31 5.42 -6.43
CA PRO A 35 -15.19 4.31 -5.48
C PRO A 35 -14.55 3.05 -6.04
N VAL A 36 -14.88 2.67 -7.28
CA VAL A 36 -14.25 1.51 -7.94
C VAL A 36 -12.75 1.74 -8.11
N LEU A 37 -12.33 2.93 -8.55
CA LEU A 37 -10.92 3.28 -8.64
C LEU A 37 -10.22 3.26 -7.28
N CYS A 38 -10.87 3.73 -6.21
CA CYS A 38 -10.34 3.62 -4.85
C CYS A 38 -10.17 2.15 -4.41
N ILE A 39 -11.13 1.28 -4.71
CA ILE A 39 -11.04 -0.16 -4.43
C ILE A 39 -9.88 -0.79 -5.20
N PHE A 40 -9.76 -0.49 -6.51
CA PHE A 40 -8.62 -0.97 -7.30
C PHE A 40 -7.30 -0.48 -6.73
N PHE A 41 -7.19 0.80 -6.38
CA PHE A 41 -5.98 1.37 -5.80
C PHE A 41 -5.56 0.64 -4.51
N VAL A 42 -6.51 0.41 -3.60
CA VAL A 42 -6.25 -0.38 -2.37
C VAL A 42 -5.90 -1.83 -2.69
N SER A 43 -6.44 -2.41 -3.75
CA SER A 43 -6.07 -3.78 -4.18
C SER A 43 -4.62 -3.86 -4.68
N PHE A 44 -4.03 -2.75 -5.15
CA PHE A 44 -2.63 -2.65 -5.54
C PHE A 44 -1.70 -2.28 -4.37
N TRP A 45 -2.19 -2.37 -3.13
CA TRP A 45 -1.42 -1.99 -1.95
C TRP A 45 -0.08 -2.75 -1.88
N GLY A 46 -0.10 -4.08 -1.92
CA GLY A 46 1.13 -4.88 -1.75
C GLY A 46 2.21 -4.56 -2.78
N PHE A 47 1.81 -4.30 -4.04
CA PHE A 47 2.73 -3.87 -5.08
C PHE A 47 3.33 -2.49 -4.79
N THR A 48 2.50 -1.56 -4.30
CA THR A 48 2.95 -0.23 -3.88
C THR A 48 3.91 -0.32 -2.70
N GLY A 49 3.61 -1.18 -1.71
CA GLY A 49 4.49 -1.47 -0.58
C GLY A 49 5.85 -2.01 -1.02
N TYR A 50 5.86 -2.98 -1.94
CA TYR A 50 7.08 -3.50 -2.56
C TYR A 50 7.89 -2.39 -3.25
N LEU A 51 7.25 -1.58 -4.10
CA LEU A 51 7.93 -0.48 -4.78
C LEU A 51 8.48 0.56 -3.79
N CYS A 52 7.75 0.86 -2.71
CA CYS A 52 8.21 1.75 -1.65
C CYS A 52 9.50 1.24 -1.00
N GLY A 53 9.55 -0.04 -0.61
CA GLY A 53 10.75 -0.66 -0.05
C GLY A 53 11.91 -0.70 -1.05
N ARG A 54 11.59 -0.99 -2.32
CA ARG A 54 12.58 -1.13 -3.40
C ARG A 54 13.22 0.18 -3.83
N LEU A 55 12.43 1.24 -3.94
CA LEU A 55 12.80 2.46 -4.66
C LEU A 55 13.06 3.68 -3.76
N SER A 56 12.58 3.73 -2.50
CA SER A 56 12.42 5.03 -1.87
C SER A 56 13.02 5.28 -0.48
N ARG A 57 13.37 6.55 -0.27
CA ARG A 57 13.49 7.23 1.05
C ARG A 57 12.23 8.04 1.43
N HIS A 58 11.31 8.35 0.49
CA HIS A 58 10.20 9.32 0.71
C HIS A 58 8.80 8.88 0.21
N MET A 59 8.70 7.88 -0.66
CA MET A 59 7.42 7.35 -1.16
C MET A 59 6.46 6.84 -0.08
N PRO A 60 6.94 6.24 1.04
CA PRO A 60 6.02 5.81 2.10
C PRO A 60 5.13 6.95 2.59
N ILE A 61 5.67 8.17 2.72
CA ILE A 61 4.91 9.34 3.19
C ILE A 61 3.82 9.73 2.19
N THR A 62 4.14 9.82 0.90
CA THR A 62 3.16 10.20 -0.12
C THR A 62 2.04 9.16 -0.24
N VAL A 63 2.40 7.88 -0.23
CA VAL A 63 1.44 6.76 -0.29
C VAL A 63 0.58 6.72 0.98
N CYS A 64 1.17 6.91 2.16
CA CYS A 64 0.45 7.02 3.42
C CYS A 64 -0.55 8.18 3.45
N MET A 65 -0.27 9.31 2.79
CA MET A 65 -1.19 10.46 2.74
C MET A 65 -2.40 10.24 1.80
N LEU A 66 -2.27 9.37 0.79
CA LEU A 66 -3.36 9.07 -0.14
C LEU A 66 -4.48 8.24 0.51
N TYR A 67 -4.18 7.45 1.54
CA TYR A 67 -5.18 6.59 2.19
C TYR A 67 -6.19 7.34 3.06
N PRO A 68 -5.80 8.26 3.95
CA PRO A 68 -6.75 9.10 4.65
C PRO A 68 -7.64 9.87 3.67
N LEU A 69 -7.08 10.35 2.57
CA LEU A 69 -7.85 11.05 1.54
C LEU A 69 -8.87 10.13 0.87
N ALA A 70 -8.47 8.93 0.42
CA ALA A 70 -9.38 7.95 -0.15
C ALA A 70 -10.46 7.53 0.86
N PHE A 71 -10.09 7.32 2.13
CA PHE A 71 -11.01 6.96 3.18
C PHE A 71 -12.06 8.05 3.45
N ILE A 72 -11.63 9.32 3.57
CA ILE A 72 -12.53 10.48 3.72
C ILE A 72 -13.47 10.60 2.51
N LEU A 73 -12.96 10.41 1.29
CA LEU A 73 -13.78 10.43 0.07
C LEU A 73 -14.84 9.32 0.07
N MET A 74 -14.50 8.11 0.54
CA MET A 74 -15.44 6.99 0.61
C MET A 74 -16.52 7.22 1.67
N ILE A 75 -16.17 7.80 2.82
CA ILE A 75 -17.15 8.25 3.83
C ILE A 75 -18.11 9.28 3.22
N PHE A 76 -17.57 10.27 2.52
CA PHE A 76 -18.37 11.30 1.85
C PHE A 76 -19.33 10.66 0.83
N PHE A 77 -18.86 9.75 -0.03
CA PHE A 77 -19.71 9.07 -1.01
C PHE A 77 -20.79 8.22 -0.37
N PHE A 78 -20.49 7.54 0.72
CA PHE A 78 -21.47 6.76 1.47
C PHE A 78 -22.63 7.64 1.94
N PHE A 79 -22.34 8.73 2.67
CA PHE A 79 -23.37 9.62 3.19
C PHE A 79 -24.13 10.33 2.08
N ALA A 80 -23.44 10.83 1.05
CA ALA A 80 -24.10 11.48 -0.08
C ALA A 80 -25.01 10.51 -0.85
N SER A 81 -24.64 9.24 -0.98
CA SER A 81 -25.49 8.20 -1.59
C SER A 81 -26.71 7.86 -0.73
N ILE A 82 -26.57 7.81 0.59
CA ILE A 82 -27.69 7.65 1.53
C ILE A 82 -28.68 8.81 1.38
N VAL A 83 -28.20 10.05 1.42
CA VAL A 83 -29.04 11.25 1.26
C VAL A 83 -29.78 11.18 -0.08
N ARG A 84 -29.10 10.80 -1.17
CA ARG A 84 -29.71 10.61 -2.49
C ARG A 84 -30.76 9.49 -2.49
N LEU A 85 -30.54 8.39 -1.77
CA LEU A 85 -31.50 7.31 -1.64
C LEU A 85 -32.77 7.78 -0.94
N ILE A 86 -32.64 8.52 0.17
CA ILE A 86 -33.77 9.07 0.93
C ILE A 86 -34.62 9.98 0.04
N TYR A 87 -34.00 10.91 -0.69
CA TYR A 87 -34.72 11.79 -1.62
C TYR A 87 -35.36 11.03 -2.80
N ALA A 88 -34.70 9.99 -3.30
CA ALA A 88 -35.18 9.18 -4.41
C ALA A 88 -36.28 8.19 -4.01
N TRP A 89 -36.38 7.85 -2.71
CA TRP A 89 -37.22 6.77 -2.19
C TRP A 89 -38.69 6.91 -2.59
N ARG A 90 -39.24 8.12 -2.55
CA ARG A 90 -40.64 8.38 -2.93
C ARG A 90 -40.83 8.72 -4.41
N LYS A 91 -39.78 9.19 -5.09
CA LYS A 91 -39.89 9.83 -6.43
C LYS A 91 -39.35 9.00 -7.59
N CYS A 92 -38.56 7.96 -7.35
CA CYS A 92 -37.83 7.25 -8.40
C CYS A 92 -38.31 5.81 -8.62
N LYS A 93 -38.16 5.34 -9.88
CA LYS A 93 -38.37 3.94 -10.28
C LYS A 93 -37.33 3.02 -9.62
N TRP A 94 -37.69 1.74 -9.45
CA TRP A 94 -36.85 0.70 -8.84
C TRP A 94 -35.43 0.64 -9.43
N ALA A 95 -35.27 0.69 -10.75
CA ALA A 95 -33.95 0.66 -11.40
C ALA A 95 -32.99 1.75 -10.89
N ARG A 96 -33.51 2.96 -10.64
CA ARG A 96 -32.70 4.08 -10.10
C ARG A 96 -32.38 3.89 -8.62
N ARG A 97 -33.26 3.23 -7.86
CA ARG A 97 -33.02 2.89 -6.45
C ARG A 97 -31.92 1.84 -6.34
N THR A 98 -31.98 0.78 -7.15
CA THR A 98 -30.96 -0.28 -7.19
C THR A 98 -29.58 0.30 -7.48
N LEU A 99 -29.48 1.22 -8.44
CA LEU A 99 -28.22 1.87 -8.76
C LEU A 99 -27.66 2.68 -7.57
N ILE A 100 -28.49 3.47 -6.88
CA ILE A 100 -28.05 4.20 -5.68
C ILE A 100 -27.66 3.23 -4.55
N ILE A 101 -28.35 2.10 -4.42
CA ILE A 101 -27.97 1.06 -3.46
C ILE A 101 -26.57 0.51 -3.79
N THR A 102 -26.28 0.26 -5.07
CA THR A 102 -24.92 -0.14 -5.49
C THR A 102 -23.88 0.93 -5.13
N GLU A 103 -24.19 2.22 -5.33
CA GLU A 103 -23.32 3.33 -4.90
C GLU A 103 -23.04 3.33 -3.38
N ILE A 104 -23.99 2.86 -2.55
CA ILE A 104 -23.81 2.71 -1.10
C ILE A 104 -22.98 1.47 -0.76
N CYS A 105 -23.21 0.36 -1.46
CA CYS A 105 -22.48 -0.89 -1.23
C CYS A 105 -20.98 -0.77 -1.52
N LEU A 106 -20.58 0.05 -2.50
CA LEU A 106 -19.16 0.22 -2.87
C LEU A 106 -18.28 0.76 -1.71
N PRO A 107 -18.65 1.87 -1.03
CA PRO A 107 -17.99 2.30 0.20
C PRO A 107 -17.96 1.26 1.31
N ILE A 108 -19.04 0.50 1.50
CA ILE A 108 -19.07 -0.57 2.51
C ILE A 108 -18.03 -1.64 2.16
N VAL A 109 -17.99 -2.09 0.90
CA VAL A 109 -17.02 -3.08 0.42
C VAL A 109 -15.59 -2.56 0.60
N PHE A 110 -15.34 -1.29 0.26
CA PHE A 110 -14.04 -0.66 0.48
C PHE A 110 -13.62 -0.68 1.96
N VAL A 111 -14.52 -0.30 2.87
CA VAL A 111 -14.24 -0.32 4.32
C VAL A 111 -14.00 -1.75 4.81
N ILE A 112 -14.77 -2.73 4.34
CA ILE A 112 -14.53 -4.13 4.68
C ILE A 112 -13.15 -4.57 4.19
N LEU A 113 -12.79 -4.29 2.94
CA LEU A 113 -11.47 -4.62 2.39
C LEU A 113 -10.32 -3.91 3.14
N LEU A 114 -10.57 -2.69 3.66
CA LEU A 114 -9.61 -1.89 4.43
C LEU A 114 -9.64 -2.13 5.95
N ILE A 115 -10.55 -2.93 6.50
CA ILE A 115 -10.58 -3.20 7.95
C ILE A 115 -10.42 -4.69 8.22
N MET A 116 -11.04 -5.55 7.41
CA MET A 116 -11.11 -6.98 7.67
C MET A 116 -9.73 -7.60 7.89
N PRO A 117 -8.73 -7.42 7.01
CA PRO A 117 -7.46 -8.06 7.29
C PRO A 117 -6.62 -7.43 8.45
N MET A 118 -7.00 -6.26 9.03
CA MET A 118 -6.38 -5.62 10.19
C MET A 118 -6.96 -6.26 11.45
N CYS A 119 -8.27 -6.49 11.44
CA CYS A 119 -8.99 -7.13 12.54
C CYS A 119 -8.73 -8.64 12.60
N LEU A 120 -8.55 -9.31 11.46
CA LEU A 120 -8.50 -10.77 11.44
C LEU A 120 -7.08 -11.34 11.52
N ARG A 121 -6.01 -10.53 11.48
CA ARG A 121 -4.60 -10.99 11.40
C ARG A 121 -4.44 -12.19 10.46
N VAL A 122 -5.21 -12.21 9.37
CA VAL A 122 -5.11 -13.27 8.39
C VAL A 122 -3.82 -12.98 7.65
N GLU A 123 -2.90 -13.95 7.62
CA GLU A 123 -1.78 -14.03 6.67
C GLU A 123 -2.37 -14.03 5.25
N SER A 124 -2.83 -12.87 4.83
CA SER A 124 -3.52 -12.64 3.60
C SER A 124 -2.45 -12.29 2.60
N GLN A 125 -2.34 -13.05 1.52
CA GLN A 125 -1.51 -12.67 0.37
C GLN A 125 -1.91 -11.28 -0.20
N LEU A 126 -3.12 -10.79 0.12
CA LEU A 126 -3.60 -9.46 -0.24
C LEU A 126 -3.16 -8.37 0.75
N TRP A 127 -2.70 -8.72 1.96
CA TRP A 127 -2.18 -7.76 2.94
C TRP A 127 -0.78 -8.09 3.50
N PRO A 128 0.24 -8.06 2.64
CA PRO A 128 1.63 -8.29 3.04
C PRO A 128 2.30 -6.99 3.54
N ASP A 129 1.65 -6.05 4.23
CA ASP A 129 2.15 -4.65 4.26
C ASP A 129 3.58 -4.49 4.75
N ALA A 130 3.93 -5.15 5.84
CA ALA A 130 5.31 -5.30 6.26
C ALA A 130 6.07 -6.20 5.28
N ALA A 131 5.57 -7.41 5.01
CA ALA A 131 6.25 -8.41 4.18
C ALA A 131 6.65 -7.89 2.79
N ALA A 132 5.76 -7.31 1.99
CA ALA A 132 6.00 -6.76 0.67
C ALA A 132 6.97 -5.58 0.70
N PHE A 133 6.83 -4.68 1.67
CA PHE A 133 7.83 -3.63 1.87
C PHE A 133 9.20 -4.25 2.19
N THR A 134 9.28 -5.19 3.12
CA THR A 134 10.49 -5.93 3.50
C THR A 134 11.08 -6.71 2.33
N TYR A 135 10.26 -7.29 1.44
CA TYR A 135 10.72 -7.91 0.18
C TYR A 135 11.34 -6.88 -0.76
N GLY A 136 10.69 -5.74 -0.95
CA GLY A 136 11.24 -4.65 -1.76
C GLY A 136 12.55 -4.11 -1.18
N LEU A 137 12.61 -3.97 0.14
CA LEU A 137 13.80 -3.53 0.86
C LEU A 137 14.93 -4.55 0.78
N ARG A 138 14.64 -5.85 0.91
CA ARG A 138 15.59 -6.95 0.71
C ARG A 138 16.21 -6.89 -0.68
N ASP A 139 15.39 -6.74 -1.71
CA ASP A 139 15.87 -6.61 -3.09
C ASP A 139 16.69 -5.33 -3.30
N ARG A 140 16.32 -4.24 -2.60
CA ARG A 140 17.09 -3.01 -2.59
C ARG A 140 18.46 -3.19 -1.99
N VAL A 141 18.54 -3.74 -0.77
CA VAL A 141 19.81 -4.06 -0.11
C VAL A 141 20.63 -4.91 -1.06
N ARG A 142 20.14 -6.09 -1.46
CA ARG A 142 20.85 -7.00 -2.37
C ARG A 142 21.43 -6.33 -3.63
N SER A 143 20.73 -5.37 -4.22
CA SER A 143 21.13 -4.76 -5.49
C SER A 143 21.89 -3.43 -5.38
N GLN A 144 21.83 -2.74 -4.24
CA GLN A 144 22.41 -1.40 -4.07
C GLN A 144 23.44 -1.34 -2.95
N SER A 145 23.50 -2.34 -2.07
CA SER A 145 24.46 -2.38 -0.98
C SER A 145 25.77 -3.00 -1.43
N ASP A 146 26.88 -2.30 -1.20
CA ASP A 146 28.21 -2.91 -1.22
C ASP A 146 28.44 -3.63 0.12
N ILE A 147 27.85 -4.82 0.25
CA ILE A 147 27.92 -5.63 1.48
C ILE A 147 29.37 -5.97 1.82
N GLN A 148 30.17 -6.24 0.80
CA GLN A 148 31.58 -6.59 0.99
C GLN A 148 32.36 -5.42 1.58
N ALA A 149 32.22 -4.21 1.03
CA ALA A 149 32.86 -3.03 1.59
C ALA A 149 32.41 -2.74 3.03
N ILE A 150 31.13 -2.98 3.35
CA ILE A 150 30.62 -2.84 4.72
C ILE A 150 31.27 -3.85 5.66
N ARG A 151 31.35 -5.13 5.26
CA ARG A 151 32.03 -6.17 6.04
C ARG A 151 33.51 -5.84 6.24
N ASP A 152 34.18 -5.36 5.20
CA ASP A 152 35.59 -5.02 5.29
C ASP A 152 35.81 -3.83 6.21
N TRP A 153 34.91 -2.86 6.23
CA TRP A 153 34.89 -1.79 7.23
C TRP A 153 34.63 -2.32 8.65
N LEU A 154 33.64 -3.19 8.85
CA LEU A 154 33.35 -3.79 10.16
C LEU A 154 34.57 -4.51 10.76
N LYS A 155 35.37 -5.20 9.93
CA LYS A 155 36.62 -5.85 10.36
C LYS A 155 37.70 -4.88 10.84
N THR A 156 37.60 -3.60 10.51
CA THR A 156 38.56 -2.56 10.98
C THR A 156 38.18 -1.97 12.33
N LEU A 157 36.99 -2.26 12.85
CA LEU A 157 36.50 -1.71 14.11
C LEU A 157 37.11 -2.44 15.31
N ASP A 158 37.53 -1.67 16.31
CA ASP A 158 37.91 -2.21 17.62
C ASP A 158 36.67 -2.44 18.47
N LYS A 159 36.76 -3.34 19.46
CA LYS A 159 35.67 -3.65 20.40
C LYS A 159 35.06 -2.42 21.10
N LYS A 160 35.88 -1.38 21.33
CA LYS A 160 35.48 -0.11 21.94
C LYS A 160 34.59 0.76 21.02
N ASP A 161 34.60 0.50 19.72
CA ASP A 161 33.93 1.34 18.72
C ASP A 161 32.43 0.97 18.60
N TYR A 162 32.09 -0.30 18.92
CA TYR A 162 30.72 -0.83 18.84
C TYR A 162 30.14 -1.26 20.21
N ILE A 163 30.92 -1.16 21.30
CA ILE A 163 30.47 -1.39 22.68
C ILE A 163 30.95 -0.25 23.58
N PRO A 164 30.10 0.45 24.36
CA PRO A 164 28.65 0.37 24.53
C PRO A 164 27.94 1.50 23.79
N ARG A 165 28.36 1.79 22.56
CA ARG A 165 27.90 2.94 21.77
C ARG A 165 26.45 2.70 21.33
N ARG A 166 25.48 3.03 22.19
CA ARG A 166 24.05 3.13 21.83
C ARG A 166 23.74 4.35 20.96
N ASP A 167 24.76 5.14 20.65
CA ASP A 167 24.62 6.37 19.89
C ASP A 167 24.58 6.06 18.40
N TYR A 168 23.74 6.82 17.71
CA TYR A 168 23.65 6.79 16.27
C TYR A 168 24.91 7.38 15.64
N LEU A 169 25.43 6.70 14.61
CA LEU A 169 26.55 7.23 13.83
C LEU A 169 26.11 8.49 13.09
N SER A 170 26.93 9.53 13.21
CA SER A 170 26.75 10.74 12.42
C SER A 170 27.05 10.45 10.93
N ALA A 171 26.48 11.25 10.04
CA ALA A 171 26.67 11.06 8.59
C ALA A 171 28.15 11.11 8.16
N ASP A 172 28.99 11.84 8.91
CA ASP A 172 30.42 12.00 8.64
C ASP A 172 31.24 10.76 9.07
N GLU A 173 30.76 10.00 10.05
CA GLU A 173 31.39 8.76 10.52
C GLU A 173 31.05 7.55 9.64
N LEU A 174 30.04 7.67 8.77
CA LEU A 174 29.60 6.56 7.92
C LEU A 174 30.57 6.33 6.74
N PRO A 175 30.97 5.07 6.47
CA PRO A 175 31.66 4.75 5.23
C PRO A 175 30.74 5.00 4.02
N GLU A 176 31.33 5.30 2.86
CA GLU A 176 30.59 5.60 1.63
C GLU A 176 29.60 4.49 1.23
N ALA A 177 29.98 3.22 1.47
CA ALA A 177 29.12 2.06 1.24
C ALA A 177 27.81 2.11 2.05
N LEU A 178 27.83 2.67 3.27
CA LEU A 178 26.64 2.87 4.10
C LEU A 178 25.88 4.15 3.71
N LYS A 179 26.55 5.21 3.26
CA LYS A 179 25.89 6.45 2.82
C LYS A 179 24.92 6.22 1.66
N ALA A 180 25.30 5.36 0.71
CA ALA A 180 24.45 4.93 -0.39
C ALA A 180 23.15 4.24 0.10
N MET A 181 23.26 3.51 1.20
CA MET A 181 22.13 2.82 1.85
C MET A 181 21.45 3.63 2.95
N CYS A 182 21.94 4.79 3.37
CA CYS A 182 21.48 5.45 4.59
C CYS A 182 20.08 6.06 4.43
N PHE A 183 19.04 5.24 4.46
CA PHE A 183 17.64 5.65 4.38
C PHE A 183 17.02 5.97 5.75
N GLY A 184 17.84 5.99 6.80
CA GLY A 184 17.45 6.35 8.15
C GLY A 184 18.66 6.52 9.05
N VAL A 185 18.60 5.95 10.23
CA VAL A 185 19.60 6.07 11.27
C VAL A 185 20.44 4.80 11.32
N VAL A 186 21.73 4.95 11.64
CA VAL A 186 22.67 3.85 11.67
C VAL A 186 23.23 3.70 13.08
N SER A 187 23.26 2.47 13.59
CA SER A 187 23.87 2.14 14.88
C SER A 187 24.77 0.91 14.76
N LEU A 188 25.81 0.86 15.58
CA LEU A 188 26.68 -0.31 15.72
C LEU A 188 26.28 -1.12 16.97
N SER A 189 26.50 -2.42 16.92
CA SER A 189 26.32 -3.32 18.06
C SER A 189 27.30 -4.49 17.98
N GLU A 190 27.30 -5.30 19.02
CA GLU A 190 27.91 -6.62 19.06
C GLU A 190 26.84 -7.69 18.74
N ASP A 191 27.16 -8.60 17.82
CA ASP A 191 26.34 -9.78 17.52
C ASP A 191 26.51 -10.87 18.60
N LYS A 192 25.84 -12.03 18.43
CA LYS A 192 25.92 -13.12 19.40
C LYS A 192 27.30 -13.78 19.52
N ASN A 193 28.12 -13.67 18.48
CA ASN A 193 29.47 -14.24 18.43
C ASN A 193 30.51 -13.25 18.98
N GLY A 194 30.12 -12.02 19.31
CA GLY A 194 31.02 -10.97 19.77
C GLY A 194 31.59 -10.09 18.66
N ASN A 195 31.12 -10.28 17.42
CA ASN A 195 31.56 -9.56 16.24
C ASN A 195 30.77 -8.25 16.08
N PRO A 196 31.35 -7.24 15.42
CA PRO A 196 30.62 -6.02 15.10
C PRO A 196 29.55 -6.28 14.05
N GLU A 197 28.38 -5.69 14.27
CA GLU A 197 27.29 -5.61 13.30
C GLU A 197 26.78 -4.17 13.21
N VAL A 198 26.24 -3.82 12.04
CA VAL A 198 25.61 -2.52 11.80
C VAL A 198 24.12 -2.71 11.55
N TYR A 199 23.33 -1.89 12.24
CA TYR A 199 21.90 -1.74 12.03
C TYR A 199 21.64 -0.45 11.29
N ILE A 200 20.92 -0.56 10.18
CA ILE A 200 20.38 0.57 9.43
C ILE A 200 18.88 0.50 9.62
N PHE A 201 18.29 1.46 10.31
CA PHE A 201 16.85 1.46 10.58
C PHE A 201 16.23 2.77 10.13
N ALA A 202 15.02 2.68 9.61
CA ALA A 202 14.21 3.80 9.17
C ALA A 202 12.75 3.54 9.49
N GLY A 203 11.96 4.60 9.56
CA GLY A 203 10.57 4.48 9.95
C GLY A 203 10.10 5.71 10.70
N GLY A 204 8.98 5.54 11.39
CA GLY A 204 8.39 6.57 12.25
C GLY A 204 7.69 5.92 13.43
N GLY A 205 6.92 6.71 14.19
CA GLY A 205 6.38 6.29 15.50
C GLY A 205 5.47 5.05 15.53
N PHE A 206 5.16 4.42 14.40
CA PHE A 206 4.30 3.23 14.34
C PHE A 206 4.97 1.98 13.75
N HIS A 207 5.99 2.13 12.89
CA HIS A 207 6.67 1.02 12.23
C HIS A 207 8.12 1.41 11.90
N HIS A 208 9.06 0.52 12.21
CA HIS A 208 10.47 0.66 11.83
C HIS A 208 10.87 -0.53 10.98
N TRP A 209 11.73 -0.30 10.00
CA TRP A 209 12.22 -1.29 9.06
C TRP A 209 13.66 -0.99 8.72
N GLY A 210 14.37 -1.99 8.19
CA GLY A 210 15.74 -1.76 7.75
C GLY A 210 16.55 -3.04 7.64
N ALA A 211 17.87 -2.90 7.73
CA ALA A 211 18.81 -3.99 7.54
C ALA A 211 19.78 -4.14 8.72
N THR A 212 20.11 -5.39 9.04
CA THR A 212 21.22 -5.77 9.91
C THR A 212 22.28 -6.43 9.06
N ILE A 213 23.52 -5.95 9.16
CA ILE A 213 24.66 -6.42 8.37
C ILE A 213 25.81 -6.72 9.34
N GLY A 214 26.21 -7.98 9.42
CA GLY A 214 27.37 -8.41 10.18
C GLY A 214 28.34 -9.21 9.32
N LEU A 215 29.22 -9.95 9.99
CA LEU A 215 30.11 -10.91 9.36
C LEU A 215 29.33 -12.14 8.86
N GLU A 216 29.93 -12.94 7.98
CA GLU A 216 29.25 -14.07 7.32
C GLU A 216 28.77 -15.16 8.29
N ASP A 217 29.43 -15.29 9.43
CA ASP A 217 29.11 -16.23 10.51
C ASP A 217 28.04 -15.68 11.48
N MET A 218 27.57 -14.46 11.28
CA MET A 218 26.49 -13.87 12.09
C MET A 218 25.20 -14.67 11.87
N VAL A 219 24.63 -15.16 12.98
CA VAL A 219 23.36 -15.89 13.00
C VAL A 219 22.38 -15.18 13.92
N ILE A 220 21.26 -14.72 13.37
CA ILE A 220 20.11 -14.28 14.16
C ILE A 220 19.38 -15.55 14.61
N SER A 221 19.22 -15.76 15.93
CA SER A 221 18.57 -16.97 16.42
C SER A 221 17.07 -16.94 16.13
N GLU A 222 16.48 -18.12 15.96
CA GLU A 222 15.03 -18.27 15.76
C GLU A 222 14.21 -17.61 16.87
N SER A 223 14.68 -17.65 18.12
CA SER A 223 14.04 -16.93 19.25
C SER A 223 14.01 -15.40 19.09
N ASP A 224 14.98 -14.82 18.38
CA ASP A 224 15.02 -13.37 18.11
C ASP A 224 14.12 -13.03 16.90
N LEU A 225 13.95 -13.98 15.98
CA LEU A 225 12.99 -13.91 14.87
C LEU A 225 11.54 -14.04 15.38
N GLU A 226 11.29 -14.89 16.38
CA GLU A 226 9.96 -15.13 16.96
C GLU A 226 9.53 -14.05 17.96
N SER A 227 10.47 -13.36 18.62
CA SER A 227 10.18 -12.36 19.66
C SER A 227 10.03 -10.93 19.15
N ARG A 228 10.43 -10.64 17.90
CA ARG A 228 10.39 -9.29 17.31
C ARG A 228 9.86 -9.31 15.87
N TYR A 229 8.54 -9.14 15.77
CA TYR A 229 7.79 -8.81 14.55
C TYR A 229 7.92 -9.77 13.36
N GLU A 230 6.91 -9.77 12.50
CA GLU A 230 6.49 -10.95 11.73
C GLU A 230 7.35 -11.27 10.47
N CYS A 231 8.40 -10.50 10.13
CA CYS A 231 9.10 -10.67 8.86
C CYS A 231 10.59 -10.26 8.88
N TRP A 232 11.47 -11.18 9.24
CA TRP A 232 12.90 -11.09 8.94
C TRP A 232 13.23 -11.90 7.68
N LEU A 233 13.88 -11.28 6.71
CA LEU A 233 14.25 -11.89 5.43
C LEU A 233 15.76 -11.93 5.28
N LEU A 234 16.29 -13.13 5.07
CA LEU A 234 17.69 -13.34 4.72
C LEU A 234 17.99 -12.77 3.33
N VAL A 235 18.92 -11.82 3.25
CA VAL A 235 19.46 -11.31 1.99
C VAL A 235 20.57 -12.24 1.50
N GLU A 236 21.55 -12.50 2.36
CA GLU A 236 22.71 -13.39 2.19
C GLU A 236 23.31 -13.70 3.57
N PRO A 237 24.27 -14.63 3.73
CA PRO A 237 24.83 -14.99 5.04
C PRO A 237 25.29 -13.76 5.83
N GLY A 238 24.80 -13.60 7.07
CA GLY A 238 25.10 -12.43 7.90
C GLY A 238 24.39 -11.13 7.52
N VAL A 239 23.43 -11.15 6.59
CA VAL A 239 22.67 -9.97 6.17
C VAL A 239 21.17 -10.23 6.16
N TYR A 240 20.46 -9.44 6.94
CA TYR A 240 19.02 -9.60 7.17
C TYR A 240 18.31 -8.27 7.00
N VAL A 241 17.07 -8.33 6.52
CA VAL A 241 16.16 -7.18 6.45
C VAL A 241 14.93 -7.50 7.26
N GLY A 242 14.47 -6.57 8.08
CA GLY A 242 13.38 -6.83 9.02
C GLY A 242 12.57 -5.60 9.39
N GLU A 243 11.50 -5.86 10.12
CA GLU A 243 10.69 -4.87 10.81
C GLU A 243 10.99 -4.90 12.32
N TRP A 244 11.00 -3.75 12.98
CA TRP A 244 11.30 -3.57 14.41
C TRP A 244 10.26 -2.75 15.16
#